data_AF-A0A8J8A4Y7-F1
#
_entry.id   AF-A0A8J8A4Y7-F1
#
_cell.length_a   1.000
_cell.length_b   1.000
_cell.length_c   1.000
_cell.angle_alpha   90.00
_cell.angle_beta   90.00
_cell.angle_gamma   90.00
#
_symmetry.space_group_name_H-M   'P 1'
#
loop_
_entity.id
_entity.type
_entity.pdbx_description
1 polymer ?
#
loop_
_entity_poly.entity_id
_entity_poly.type
_entity_poly.pdbx_seq_one_letter_code
_entity_poly.pdbx_strand_id
1 'polypeptide(L)'
;MEWVELYIVMTLFVAGLLTLAFRNKRQYFIGFRIGYTYQSDEAWRKANTFAGIFMMALSLFLLVLAIADVSLNVFVLVMIAGILLLLFLGTLIAKKAYEIEDLSDNAPERPTEPINVNVRPYIIVQLSAVVFYLVLTILLWDKLPEKVAIHFNASGEPDNFASKDVGAIILPLIAQVLPITMTLLLREPGFAPQLKFSEKGWRAFAEFMTVFSILLIVVLTATLLYNAGLLAGEWISYSAWLILAVTGIMIYRFLRARGYVG
;
A
#
# COMPACT_ATOMS: atom_id res chain seq x y z
N MET A 1 2.25 20.35 18.82
CA MET A 1 3.00 20.26 17.55
C MET A 1 4.45 19.84 17.77
N GLU A 2 4.73 18.59 17.46
CA GLU A 2 6.08 18.00 17.47
C GLU A 2 6.82 18.31 16.15
N TRP A 3 8.16 18.21 16.17
CA TRP A 3 8.99 18.43 14.98
C TRP A 3 8.67 17.44 13.84
N VAL A 4 8.27 16.22 14.18
CA VAL A 4 7.89 15.19 13.21
C VAL A 4 6.62 15.59 12.45
N GLU A 5 5.60 16.09 13.15
CA GLU A 5 4.35 16.55 12.53
C GLU A 5 4.62 17.74 11.59
N LEU A 6 5.40 18.72 12.04
CA LEU A 6 5.77 19.88 11.23
C LEU A 6 6.54 19.47 9.98
N TYR A 7 7.50 18.55 10.11
CA TYR A 7 8.27 18.03 8.98
C TYR A 7 7.37 17.33 7.95
N ILE A 8 6.44 16.49 8.41
CA ILE A 8 5.48 15.79 7.55
C ILE A 8 4.60 16.79 6.79
N VAL A 9 4.01 17.76 7.49
CA VAL A 9 3.19 18.82 6.91
C VAL A 9 3.97 19.56 5.83
N MET A 10 5.16 20.09 6.17
CA MET A 10 5.97 20.86 5.21
C MET A 10 6.35 20.03 3.98
N THR A 11 6.75 18.78 4.18
CA THR A 11 7.10 17.87 3.08
C THR A 11 5.92 17.62 2.16
N LEU A 12 4.75 17.32 2.72
CA LEU A 12 3.54 17.03 1.94
C LEU A 12 3.05 18.26 1.18
N PHE A 13 3.09 19.44 1.82
CA PHE A 13 2.73 20.70 1.18
C PHE A 13 3.65 21.03 -0.01
N VAL A 14 4.96 20.96 0.20
CA VAL A 14 5.96 21.23 -0.85
C VAL A 14 5.83 20.22 -1.99
N ALA A 15 5.66 18.93 -1.68
CA ALA A 15 5.46 17.91 -2.70
C ALA A 15 4.16 18.14 -3.50
N GLY A 16 3.08 18.59 -2.85
CA GLY A 16 1.84 18.99 -3.52
C GLY A 16 2.04 20.20 -4.43
N LEU A 17 2.72 21.23 -3.95
CA LEU A 17 3.05 22.44 -4.71
C LEU A 17 3.90 22.13 -5.94
N LEU A 18 4.96 21.33 -5.79
CA LEU A 18 5.81 20.90 -6.91
C LEU A 18 5.02 20.06 -7.92
N THR A 19 4.20 19.12 -7.44
CA THR A 19 3.34 18.30 -8.30
C THR A 19 2.38 19.17 -9.13
N LEU A 20 1.80 20.21 -8.51
CA LEU A 20 0.94 21.16 -9.21
C LEU A 20 1.74 22.03 -10.20
N ALA A 21 2.92 22.51 -9.83
CA ALA A 21 3.75 23.39 -10.65
C ALA A 21 4.23 22.69 -11.94
N PHE A 22 4.61 21.41 -11.86
CA PHE A 22 5.16 20.64 -12.98
C PHE A 22 4.11 19.86 -13.78
N ARG A 23 2.83 19.96 -13.47
CA ARG A 23 1.75 19.17 -14.11
C ARG A 23 1.63 19.31 -15.64
N ASN A 24 2.10 20.41 -16.22
CA ASN A 24 1.93 20.72 -17.65
C ASN A 24 2.98 20.06 -18.56
N LYS A 25 4.05 19.49 -18.01
CA LYS A 25 5.07 18.73 -18.76
C LYS A 25 5.47 17.50 -17.95
N ARG A 26 5.55 16.33 -18.58
CA ARG A 26 6.01 15.11 -17.91
C ARG A 26 7.42 15.31 -17.35
N GLN A 27 7.59 14.94 -16.08
CA GLN A 27 8.88 15.01 -15.39
C GLN A 27 9.29 13.62 -14.88
N TYR A 28 10.60 13.40 -14.83
CA TYR A 28 11.17 12.14 -14.35
C TYR A 28 11.19 12.01 -12.82
N PHE A 29 11.05 13.10 -12.07
CA PHE A 29 11.21 13.10 -10.60
C PHE A 29 10.01 13.63 -9.82
N ILE A 30 9.15 14.42 -10.45
CA ILE A 30 8.05 15.11 -9.77
C ILE A 30 6.72 14.68 -10.40
N GLY A 31 5.75 14.36 -9.54
CA GLY A 31 4.37 14.10 -9.94
C GLY A 31 3.80 12.74 -9.56
N PHE A 32 2.47 12.66 -9.59
CA PHE A 32 1.67 11.45 -9.49
C PHE A 32 1.87 10.58 -10.74
N ARG A 33 2.56 9.46 -10.54
CA ARG A 33 3.15 8.64 -11.60
C ARG A 33 2.72 7.20 -11.46
N ILE A 34 1.44 6.97 -11.70
CA ILE A 34 0.83 5.66 -11.54
C ILE A 34 0.00 5.35 -12.78
N GLY A 35 0.33 4.21 -13.38
CA GLY A 35 -0.43 3.60 -14.45
C GLY A 35 -0.71 4.51 -15.65
N TYR A 36 -1.98 4.86 -15.86
CA TYR A 36 -2.45 5.66 -17.00
C TYR A 36 -1.75 7.02 -17.17
N THR A 37 -1.15 7.59 -16.11
CA THR A 37 -0.36 8.84 -16.24
C THR A 37 0.89 8.69 -17.10
N TYR A 38 1.41 7.47 -17.27
CA TYR A 38 2.50 7.20 -18.21
C TYR A 38 2.02 7.11 -19.65
N GLN A 39 0.73 6.83 -19.84
CA GLN A 39 0.16 6.53 -21.15
C GLN A 39 -0.57 7.70 -21.76
N SER A 40 -0.94 8.75 -21.02
CA SER A 40 -1.67 9.90 -21.56
C SER A 40 -1.20 11.21 -20.94
N ASP A 41 -0.96 12.23 -21.78
CA ASP A 41 -0.56 13.57 -21.29
C ASP A 41 -1.74 14.26 -20.60
N GLU A 42 -2.96 13.99 -21.06
CA GLU A 42 -4.18 14.48 -20.42
C GLU A 42 -4.38 13.84 -19.04
N ALA A 43 -4.20 12.52 -18.95
CA ALA A 43 -4.25 11.77 -17.70
C ALA A 43 -3.17 12.24 -16.73
N TRP A 44 -1.94 12.45 -17.22
CA TRP A 44 -0.87 13.08 -16.44
C TRP A 44 -1.32 14.43 -15.88
N ARG A 45 -1.78 15.35 -16.74
CA ARG A 45 -2.13 16.72 -16.33
C ARG A 45 -3.28 16.72 -15.33
N LYS A 46 -4.36 15.99 -15.57
CA LYS A 46 -5.52 15.91 -14.68
C LYS A 46 -5.18 15.27 -13.34
N ALA A 47 -4.50 14.13 -13.35
CA ALA A 47 -4.13 13.44 -12.12
C ALA A 47 -3.14 14.26 -11.28
N ASN A 48 -2.15 14.91 -11.90
CA ASN A 48 -1.19 15.77 -11.20
C ASN A 48 -1.82 17.07 -10.69
N THR A 49 -2.80 17.63 -11.42
CA THR A 49 -3.58 18.79 -10.92
C THR A 49 -4.30 18.42 -9.63
N PHE A 50 -5.04 17.30 -9.66
CA PHE A 50 -5.75 16.80 -8.49
C PHE A 50 -4.80 16.48 -7.35
N ALA A 51 -3.76 15.69 -7.61
CA ALA A 51 -2.82 15.23 -6.60
C ALA A 51 -2.12 16.40 -5.90
N GLY A 52 -1.66 17.40 -6.67
CA GLY A 52 -1.01 18.57 -6.11
C GLY A 52 -1.92 19.36 -5.17
N ILE A 53 -3.15 19.65 -5.59
CA ILE A 53 -4.15 20.37 -4.77
C ILE A 53 -4.54 19.54 -3.54
N PHE A 54 -4.79 18.25 -3.72
CA PHE A 54 -5.19 17.35 -2.64
C PHE A 54 -4.11 17.23 -1.57
N MET A 55 -2.84 17.07 -1.96
CA MET A 55 -1.72 17.00 -1.02
C MET A 55 -1.57 18.30 -0.21
N MET A 56 -1.72 19.46 -0.87
CA MET A 56 -1.71 20.75 -0.17
C MET A 56 -2.89 20.86 0.81
N ALA A 57 -4.10 20.47 0.41
CA ALA A 57 -5.28 20.50 1.27
C ALA A 57 -5.16 19.53 2.46
N LEU A 58 -4.73 18.29 2.21
CA LEU A 58 -4.46 17.30 3.25
C LEU A 58 -3.38 17.80 4.21
N SER A 59 -2.32 18.41 3.70
CA SER A 59 -1.27 19.00 4.52
C SER A 59 -1.78 20.12 5.43
N LEU A 60 -2.63 21.02 4.92
CA LEU A 60 -3.21 22.09 5.72
C LEU A 60 -4.18 21.52 6.79
N PHE A 61 -4.93 20.47 6.44
CA PHE A 61 -5.76 19.77 7.41
C PHE A 61 -4.94 19.10 8.52
N LEU A 62 -3.85 18.42 8.16
CA LEU A 62 -2.92 17.82 9.12
C LEU A 62 -2.28 18.89 10.02
N LEU A 63 -1.94 20.06 9.47
CA LEU A 63 -1.43 21.19 10.28
C LEU A 63 -2.46 21.63 11.33
N VAL A 64 -3.74 21.68 10.99
CA VAL A 64 -4.81 21.99 11.96
C VAL A 64 -4.86 20.94 13.06
N LEU A 65 -4.76 19.65 12.74
CA LEU A 65 -4.72 18.57 13.74
C LEU A 65 -3.51 18.70 14.68
N ALA A 66 -2.33 19.01 14.14
CA ALA A 66 -1.10 19.18 14.92
C ALA A 66 -1.13 20.42 15.84
N ILE A 67 -1.78 21.51 15.40
CA ILE A 67 -2.00 22.71 16.23
C ILE A 67 -3.04 22.44 17.32
N ALA A 68 -4.06 21.63 17.01
CA ALA A 68 -5.08 21.19 17.96
C ALA A 68 -4.58 20.12 18.95
N ASP A 69 -3.29 19.77 18.91
CA ASP A 69 -2.63 18.80 19.79
C ASP A 69 -3.31 17.42 19.80
N VAL A 70 -3.82 17.01 18.62
CA VAL A 70 -4.38 15.67 18.42
C VAL A 70 -3.29 14.63 18.55
N SER A 71 -3.57 13.49 19.19
CA SER A 71 -2.58 12.43 19.39
C SER A 71 -1.90 11.99 18.08
N LEU A 72 -0.59 11.74 18.14
CA LEU A 72 0.24 11.34 17.00
C LEU A 72 -0.34 10.12 16.25
N ASN A 73 -0.94 9.16 16.97
CA ASN A 73 -1.57 7.99 16.37
C ASN A 73 -2.72 8.38 15.43
N VAL A 74 -3.61 9.27 15.87
CA VAL A 74 -4.73 9.76 15.05
C VAL A 74 -4.20 10.59 13.88
N PHE A 75 -3.20 11.46 14.11
CA PHE A 75 -2.54 12.23 13.06
C PHE A 75 -1.99 11.31 11.94
N VAL A 76 -1.24 10.28 12.31
CA VAL A 76 -0.64 9.31 11.37
C VAL A 76 -1.72 8.50 10.65
N LEU A 77 -2.77 8.05 11.35
CA LEU A 77 -3.87 7.32 10.72
C LEU A 77 -4.60 8.16 9.68
N VAL A 78 -4.88 9.43 9.97
CA VAL A 78 -5.48 10.38 9.02
C VAL A 78 -4.56 10.60 7.82
N MET A 79 -3.25 10.77 8.05
CA MET A 79 -2.28 10.91 6.97
C MET A 79 -2.28 9.69 6.05
N ILE A 80 -2.20 8.48 6.61
CA ILE A 80 -2.22 7.22 5.83
C ILE A 80 -3.52 7.10 5.05
N ALA A 81 -4.68 7.33 5.68
CA ALA A 81 -5.97 7.29 5.02
C ALA A 81 -6.05 8.32 3.87
N GLY A 82 -5.53 9.54 4.07
CA GLY A 82 -5.46 10.57 3.05
C GLY A 82 -4.56 10.19 1.87
N ILE A 83 -3.39 9.58 2.12
CA ILE A 83 -2.49 9.08 1.07
C ILE A 83 -3.15 7.95 0.29
N LEU A 84 -3.80 7.00 0.96
CA LEU A 84 -4.53 5.91 0.30
C LEU A 84 -5.67 6.47 -0.57
N LEU A 85 -6.40 7.46 -0.08
CA LEU A 85 -7.46 8.13 -0.84
C LEU A 85 -6.89 8.88 -2.05
N LEU A 86 -5.75 9.57 -1.91
CA LEU A 86 -5.03 10.22 -3.01
C LEU A 86 -4.65 9.20 -4.10
N LEU A 87 -4.10 8.05 -3.72
CA LEU A 87 -3.72 6.99 -4.65
C LEU A 87 -4.95 6.45 -5.39
N PHE A 88 -6.03 6.17 -4.67
CA PHE A 88 -7.26 5.66 -5.25
C PHE A 88 -7.91 6.68 -6.20
N LEU A 89 -8.17 7.91 -5.74
CA LEU A 89 -8.82 8.92 -6.57
C LEU A 89 -7.93 9.38 -7.73
N GLY A 90 -6.62 9.51 -7.50
CA GLY A 90 -5.66 9.90 -8.54
C GLY A 90 -5.59 8.87 -9.68
N THR A 91 -5.62 7.57 -9.36
CA THR A 91 -5.66 6.51 -10.38
C THR A 91 -7.00 6.49 -11.12
N LEU A 92 -8.13 6.69 -10.45
CA LEU A 92 -9.44 6.81 -11.10
C LEU A 92 -9.51 8.01 -12.05
N ILE A 93 -9.01 9.17 -11.63
CA ILE A 93 -8.95 10.37 -12.46
C ILE A 93 -8.05 10.15 -13.67
N ALA A 94 -6.89 9.52 -13.48
CA ALA A 94 -5.99 9.18 -14.57
C ALA A 94 -6.65 8.22 -15.57
N LYS A 95 -7.32 7.17 -15.07
CA LYS A 95 -8.04 6.19 -15.89
C LYS A 95 -9.15 6.84 -16.71
N LYS A 96 -10.03 7.61 -16.06
CA LYS A 96 -11.13 8.30 -16.76
C LYS A 96 -10.63 9.29 -17.80
N ALA A 97 -9.57 10.03 -17.49
CA ALA A 97 -8.96 10.96 -18.43
C ALA A 97 -8.36 10.22 -19.64
N TYR A 98 -7.72 9.08 -19.41
CA TYR A 98 -7.20 8.21 -20.45
C TYR A 98 -8.32 7.65 -21.34
N GLU A 99 -9.38 7.07 -20.76
CA GLU A 99 -10.51 6.50 -21.50
C GLU A 99 -11.21 7.55 -22.38
N ILE A 100 -11.31 8.80 -21.93
CA ILE A 100 -11.88 9.90 -22.73
C ILE A 100 -10.99 10.26 -23.92
N GLU A 101 -9.66 10.26 -23.75
CA GLU A 101 -8.72 10.51 -24.85
C GLU A 101 -8.71 9.35 -25.85
N ASP A 102 -8.82 8.11 -25.36
CA ASP A 102 -8.86 6.88 -26.16
C ASP A 102 -10.11 6.80 -27.07
N LEU A 103 -11.21 7.42 -26.66
CA LEU A 103 -12.44 7.54 -27.46
C LEU A 103 -12.40 8.71 -28.48
N SER A 104 -11.35 9.53 -28.49
CA SER A 104 -11.24 10.70 -29.36
C SER A 104 -10.62 10.37 -30.72
N ASP A 105 -10.89 11.20 -31.75
CA ASP A 105 -10.31 11.04 -33.08
C ASP A 105 -8.77 11.16 -33.09
N ASN A 106 -8.17 11.69 -32.02
CA ASN A 106 -6.73 11.81 -31.82
C ASN A 106 -6.18 10.72 -30.88
N ALA A 107 -6.89 9.60 -30.72
CA ALA A 107 -6.46 8.49 -29.90
C ALA A 107 -5.07 8.00 -30.34
N PRO A 108 -4.08 8.04 -29.45
CA PRO A 108 -2.72 7.63 -29.78
C PRO A 108 -2.64 6.09 -29.83
N GLU A 109 -2.04 5.53 -30.90
CA GLU A 109 -1.75 4.10 -30.99
C GLU A 109 -0.81 3.68 -29.85
N ARG A 110 -1.33 2.95 -28.86
CA ARG A 110 -0.59 2.56 -27.65
C ARG A 110 -0.94 1.12 -27.24
N PRO A 111 0.07 0.27 -26.91
CA PRO A 111 -0.17 -1.11 -26.55
C PRO A 111 -0.68 -1.19 -25.11
N THR A 112 -1.99 -1.11 -24.90
CA THR A 112 -2.61 -1.61 -23.66
C THR A 112 -2.87 -3.09 -23.82
N GLU A 113 -1.81 -3.89 -23.99
CA GLU A 113 -1.99 -5.34 -23.89
C GLU A 113 -2.54 -5.67 -22.50
N PRO A 114 -3.70 -6.31 -22.41
CA PRO A 114 -4.31 -6.60 -21.13
C PRO A 114 -3.40 -7.55 -20.34
N ILE A 115 -3.22 -7.26 -19.05
CA ILE A 115 -2.56 -8.17 -18.13
C ILE A 115 -3.43 -9.43 -17.99
N ASN A 116 -3.05 -10.50 -18.67
CA ASN A 116 -3.83 -11.74 -18.70
C ASN A 116 -3.59 -12.61 -17.45
N VAL A 117 -4.04 -12.14 -16.28
CA VAL A 117 -3.98 -12.92 -15.03
C VAL A 117 -5.34 -12.93 -14.35
N ASN A 118 -5.87 -14.12 -14.10
CA ASN A 118 -7.05 -14.26 -13.27
C ASN A 118 -6.69 -14.02 -11.79
N VAL A 119 -6.99 -12.81 -11.30
CA VAL A 119 -6.65 -12.41 -9.92
C VAL A 119 -7.58 -13.00 -8.85
N ARG A 120 -8.78 -13.51 -9.24
CA ARG A 120 -9.81 -13.96 -8.28
C ARG A 120 -9.31 -14.96 -7.23
N PRO A 121 -8.61 -16.06 -7.58
CA PRO A 121 -8.13 -17.01 -6.57
C PRO A 121 -7.18 -16.37 -5.55
N TYR A 122 -6.29 -15.49 -6.00
CA TYR A 122 -5.35 -14.78 -5.13
C TYR A 122 -6.06 -13.88 -4.12
N ILE A 123 -7.04 -13.09 -4.60
CA ILE A 123 -7.85 -12.23 -3.74
C ILE A 123 -8.66 -13.04 -2.73
N ILE A 124 -9.25 -14.17 -3.14
CA ILE A 124 -9.99 -15.04 -2.22
C ILE A 124 -9.07 -15.52 -1.10
N VAL A 125 -7.87 -16.02 -1.43
CA VAL A 125 -6.90 -16.49 -0.43
C VAL A 125 -6.48 -15.37 0.52
N GLN A 126 -6.15 -14.18 0.00
CA GLN A 126 -5.76 -13.03 0.81
C GLN A 126 -6.90 -12.61 1.77
N LEU A 127 -8.13 -12.47 1.27
CA LEU A 127 -9.28 -12.11 2.08
C LEU A 127 -9.63 -13.20 3.10
N SER A 128 -9.53 -14.47 2.75
CA SER A 128 -9.72 -15.59 3.69
C SER A 128 -8.69 -15.55 4.81
N ALA A 129 -7.43 -15.21 4.53
CA ALA A 129 -6.40 -15.06 5.56
C ALA A 129 -6.68 -13.87 6.50
N VAL A 130 -7.18 -12.75 5.97
CA VAL A 130 -7.62 -11.60 6.78
C VAL A 130 -8.82 -11.98 7.66
N VAL A 131 -9.83 -12.64 7.10
CA VAL A 131 -11.00 -13.09 7.86
C VAL A 131 -10.59 -14.06 8.96
N PHE A 132 -9.71 -15.02 8.67
CA PHE A 132 -9.17 -15.93 9.66
C PHE A 132 -8.51 -15.17 10.82
N TYR A 133 -7.64 -14.20 10.52
CA TYR A 133 -7.00 -13.37 11.54
C TYR A 133 -8.03 -12.61 12.40
N LEU A 134 -9.02 -11.97 11.76
CA LEU A 134 -10.05 -11.20 12.49
C LEU A 134 -10.92 -12.09 13.38
N VAL A 135 -11.29 -13.29 12.91
CA VAL A 135 -12.01 -14.27 13.72
C VAL A 135 -11.17 -14.66 14.93
N LEU A 136 -9.88 -14.94 14.74
CA LEU A 136 -8.97 -15.25 15.84
C LEU A 136 -8.84 -14.09 16.83
N THR A 137 -8.74 -12.85 16.35
CA THR A 137 -8.73 -11.64 17.19
C THR A 137 -9.99 -11.53 18.04
N ILE A 138 -11.17 -11.79 17.47
CA ILE A 138 -12.45 -11.80 18.21
C ILE A 138 -12.44 -12.88 19.29
N LEU A 139 -12.01 -14.10 18.95
CA LEU A 139 -11.97 -15.23 19.89
C LEU A 139 -10.98 -15.02 21.04
N LEU A 140 -9.93 -14.22 20.83
CA LEU A 140 -8.91 -13.92 21.83
C LEU A 140 -9.08 -12.56 22.50
N TRP A 141 -10.14 -11.81 22.17
CA TRP A 141 -10.28 -10.41 22.57
C TRP A 141 -10.17 -10.18 24.08
N ASP A 142 -10.83 -11.02 24.87
CA ASP A 142 -10.85 -10.92 26.34
C ASP A 142 -9.51 -11.30 26.99
N LYS A 143 -8.62 -11.94 26.23
CA LYS A 143 -7.25 -12.28 26.69
C LYS A 143 -6.24 -11.17 26.39
N LEU A 144 -6.59 -10.20 25.54
CA LEU A 144 -5.68 -9.13 25.16
C LEU A 144 -5.64 -8.06 26.25
N PRO A 145 -4.45 -7.65 26.72
CA PRO A 145 -4.30 -6.49 27.58
C PRO A 145 -4.74 -5.20 26.84
N GLU A 146 -5.10 -4.16 27.59
CA GLU A 146 -5.47 -2.85 27.01
C GLU A 146 -4.35 -2.25 26.13
N LYS A 147 -3.10 -2.51 26.48
CA LYS A 147 -1.92 -2.19 25.67
C LYS A 147 -1.25 -3.48 25.18
N VAL A 148 -1.14 -3.61 23.87
CA VAL A 148 -0.53 -4.76 23.19
C VAL A 148 0.80 -4.36 22.55
N ALA A 149 1.76 -5.28 22.55
CA ALA A 149 3.01 -5.16 21.82
C ALA A 149 2.75 -5.18 20.31
N ILE A 150 3.40 -4.26 19.59
CA ILE A 150 3.28 -4.09 18.13
C ILE A 150 4.64 -4.12 17.41
N HIS A 151 5.75 -4.09 18.16
CA HIS A 151 7.11 -4.23 17.64
C HIS A 151 7.99 -4.98 18.64
N PHE A 152 9.00 -5.67 18.12
CA PHE A 152 9.92 -6.50 18.87
C PHE A 152 11.35 -6.26 18.39
N ASN A 153 12.29 -6.26 19.32
CA ASN A 153 13.71 -6.16 19.00
C ASN A 153 14.26 -7.50 18.45
N ALA A 154 15.54 -7.53 18.05
CA ALA A 154 16.18 -8.73 17.50
C ALA A 154 16.25 -9.92 18.49
N SER A 155 16.13 -9.64 19.79
CA SER A 155 16.08 -10.65 20.86
C SER A 155 14.67 -11.21 21.10
N GLY A 156 13.65 -10.73 20.38
CA GLY A 156 12.25 -11.15 20.56
C GLY A 156 11.55 -10.50 21.75
N GLU A 157 12.09 -9.40 22.28
CA GLU A 157 11.47 -8.65 23.37
C GLU A 157 10.64 -7.49 22.81
N PRO A 158 9.44 -7.22 23.37
CA PRO A 158 8.61 -6.13 22.90
C PRO A 158 9.20 -4.77 23.29
N ASP A 159 9.33 -3.85 22.33
CA ASP A 159 9.91 -2.51 22.52
C ASP A 159 8.97 -1.38 22.06
N ASN A 160 7.82 -1.70 21.46
CA ASN A 160 6.78 -0.73 21.12
C ASN A 160 5.37 -1.31 21.34
N PHE A 161 4.45 -0.46 21.77
CA PHE A 161 3.12 -0.85 22.21
C PHE A 161 2.04 0.12 21.68
N ALA A 162 0.82 -0.37 21.49
CA ALA A 162 -0.35 0.44 21.15
C ALA A 162 -1.59 -0.05 21.91
N SER A 163 -2.71 0.68 21.82
CA SER A 163 -3.99 0.15 22.32
C SER A 163 -4.37 -1.12 21.57
N LYS A 164 -5.11 -2.02 22.21
CA LYS A 164 -5.52 -3.30 21.60
C LYS A 164 -6.32 -3.12 20.31
N ASP A 165 -7.16 -2.08 20.20
CA ASP A 165 -7.88 -1.77 18.96
C ASP A 165 -6.93 -1.43 17.81
N VAL A 166 -5.90 -0.62 18.10
CA VAL A 166 -4.92 -0.22 17.09
C VAL A 166 -4.02 -1.40 16.71
N GLY A 167 -3.47 -2.09 17.70
CA GLY A 167 -2.50 -3.18 17.49
C GLY A 167 -3.11 -4.44 16.93
N ALA A 168 -4.29 -4.84 17.39
CA ALA A 168 -4.91 -6.12 17.01
C ALA A 168 -5.88 -6.00 15.81
N ILE A 169 -6.33 -4.80 15.43
CA ILE A 169 -7.26 -4.59 14.30
C ILE A 169 -6.67 -3.62 13.27
N ILE A 170 -6.42 -2.37 13.63
CA ILE A 170 -6.12 -1.31 12.65
C ILE A 170 -4.82 -1.58 11.90
N LEU A 171 -3.72 -1.85 12.62
CA LEU A 171 -2.41 -2.11 12.01
C LEU A 171 -2.43 -3.35 11.09
N PRO A 172 -2.99 -4.51 11.51
CA PRO A 172 -3.18 -5.66 10.63
C PRO A 172 -3.94 -5.34 9.34
N LEU A 173 -5.03 -4.58 9.42
CA LEU A 173 -5.82 -4.21 8.23
C LEU A 173 -5.02 -3.31 7.30
N ILE A 174 -4.34 -2.29 7.83
CA ILE A 174 -3.48 -1.40 7.04
C ILE A 174 -2.36 -2.18 6.35
N ALA A 175 -1.72 -3.12 7.05
CA ALA A 175 -0.65 -3.95 6.47
C ALA A 175 -1.12 -4.77 5.25
N GLN A 176 -2.40 -5.12 5.19
CA GLN A 176 -2.99 -5.91 4.10
C GLN A 176 -3.46 -5.07 2.91
N VAL A 177 -3.61 -3.76 3.07
CA VAL A 177 -4.05 -2.86 1.98
C VAL A 177 -3.11 -2.95 0.79
N LEU A 178 -1.79 -2.91 1.01
CA LEU A 178 -0.80 -2.92 -0.07
C LEU A 178 -0.86 -4.21 -0.92
N PRO A 179 -0.67 -5.42 -0.38
CA PRO A 179 -0.65 -6.64 -1.21
C PRO A 179 -1.99 -6.89 -1.92
N ILE A 180 -3.13 -6.62 -1.27
CA ILE A 180 -4.45 -6.78 -1.87
C ILE A 180 -4.64 -5.79 -3.02
N THR A 181 -4.33 -4.51 -2.79
CA THR A 181 -4.47 -3.46 -3.81
C THR A 181 -3.57 -3.75 -5.00
N MET A 182 -2.30 -4.12 -4.79
CA MET A 182 -1.39 -4.48 -5.88
C MET A 182 -1.88 -5.69 -6.69
N THR A 183 -2.53 -6.65 -6.04
CA THR A 183 -3.13 -7.81 -6.73
C THR A 183 -4.35 -7.41 -7.55
N LEU A 184 -5.23 -6.53 -7.01
CA LEU A 184 -6.39 -6.02 -7.71
C LEU A 184 -6.03 -5.19 -8.93
N LEU A 185 -4.97 -4.37 -8.84
CA LEU A 185 -4.50 -3.52 -9.92
C LEU A 185 -4.02 -4.32 -11.14
N LEU A 186 -3.72 -5.61 -11.02
CA LEU A 186 -3.45 -6.46 -12.19
C LEU A 186 -4.67 -6.60 -13.12
N ARG A 187 -5.88 -6.25 -12.68
CA ARG A 187 -7.06 -6.16 -13.57
C ARG A 187 -7.04 -4.93 -14.47
N GLU A 188 -6.21 -3.94 -14.15
CA GLU A 188 -6.11 -2.69 -14.87
C GLU A 188 -4.99 -2.80 -15.91
N PRO A 189 -5.28 -2.83 -17.22
CA PRO A 189 -4.26 -2.92 -18.27
C PRO A 189 -3.21 -1.82 -18.14
N GLY A 190 -3.66 -0.64 -17.70
CA GLY A 190 -2.79 0.49 -17.47
C GLY A 190 -2.08 0.53 -16.13
N PHE A 191 -2.07 -0.51 -15.29
CA PHE A 191 -1.44 -0.46 -13.96
C PHE A 191 0.06 -0.15 -13.99
N ALA A 192 0.81 -0.87 -14.83
CA ALA A 192 2.26 -0.75 -14.91
C ALA A 192 2.75 -0.89 -16.36
N PRO A 193 2.34 0.04 -17.26
CA PRO A 193 2.59 -0.03 -18.71
C PRO A 193 4.08 0.03 -19.07
N GLN A 194 4.93 0.57 -18.18
CA GLN A 194 6.38 0.59 -18.34
C GLN A 194 7.03 -0.78 -18.08
N LEU A 195 6.31 -1.73 -17.46
CA LEU A 195 6.81 -3.07 -17.16
C LEU A 195 6.36 -4.04 -18.27
N LYS A 196 7.31 -4.50 -19.07
CA LYS A 196 7.08 -5.53 -20.09
C LYS A 196 7.26 -6.94 -19.50
N PHE A 197 6.25 -7.44 -18.79
CA PHE A 197 6.27 -8.82 -18.29
C PHE A 197 5.48 -9.76 -19.19
N SER A 198 5.98 -10.98 -19.32
CA SER A 198 5.19 -12.10 -19.84
C SER A 198 4.02 -12.42 -18.90
N GLU A 199 3.03 -13.18 -19.39
CA GLU A 199 1.93 -13.70 -18.55
C GLU A 199 2.46 -14.42 -17.30
N LYS A 200 3.54 -15.21 -17.47
CA LYS A 200 4.21 -15.90 -16.36
C LYS A 200 4.82 -14.92 -15.35
N GLY A 201 5.33 -13.78 -15.80
CA GLY A 201 5.85 -12.72 -14.94
C GLY A 201 4.76 -12.05 -14.11
N TRP A 202 3.62 -11.72 -14.74
CA TRP A 202 2.46 -11.18 -14.01
C TRP A 202 1.87 -12.18 -13.02
N ARG A 203 1.81 -13.46 -13.39
CA ARG A 203 1.40 -14.54 -12.48
C ARG A 203 2.34 -14.65 -11.27
N ALA A 204 3.65 -14.62 -11.51
CA ALA A 204 4.64 -14.64 -10.44
C ALA A 204 4.53 -13.42 -9.51
N PHE A 205 4.15 -12.25 -10.02
CA PHE A 205 3.86 -11.08 -9.20
C PHE A 205 2.62 -11.26 -8.31
N ALA A 206 1.52 -11.81 -8.86
CA ALA A 206 0.33 -12.14 -8.07
C ALA A 206 0.63 -13.16 -6.97
N GLU A 207 1.42 -14.21 -7.29
CA GLU A 207 1.92 -15.18 -6.32
C GLU A 207 2.76 -14.51 -5.22
N PHE A 208 3.69 -13.63 -5.59
CA PHE A 208 4.50 -12.86 -4.64
C PHE A 208 3.63 -12.06 -3.67
N MET A 209 2.65 -11.30 -4.18
CA MET A 209 1.76 -10.49 -3.34
C MET A 209 0.88 -11.34 -2.41
N THR A 210 0.47 -12.53 -2.87
CA THR A 210 -0.32 -13.47 -2.06
C THR A 210 0.51 -14.10 -0.95
N VAL A 211 1.70 -14.60 -1.27
CA VAL A 211 2.62 -15.17 -0.28
C VAL A 211 3.03 -14.11 0.74
N PHE A 212 3.35 -12.90 0.29
CA PHE A 212 3.67 -11.79 1.18
C PHE A 212 2.51 -11.43 2.12
N SER A 213 1.27 -11.36 1.61
CA SER A 213 0.06 -11.16 2.43
C SER A 213 -0.10 -12.24 3.50
N ILE A 214 0.05 -13.53 3.14
CA ILE A 214 -0.04 -14.65 4.08
C ILE A 214 1.05 -14.56 5.14
N LEU A 215 2.30 -14.28 4.74
CA LEU A 215 3.42 -14.13 5.66
C LEU A 215 3.19 -13.02 6.67
N LEU A 216 2.67 -11.87 6.23
CA LEU A 216 2.25 -10.80 7.13
C LEU A 216 1.19 -11.29 8.13
N ILE A 217 0.17 -12.03 7.67
CA ILE A 217 -0.83 -12.63 8.58
C ILE A 217 -0.18 -13.59 9.58
N VAL A 218 0.82 -14.38 9.18
CA VAL A 218 1.53 -15.29 10.08
C VAL A 218 2.23 -14.51 11.20
N VAL A 219 2.98 -13.46 10.86
CA VAL A 219 3.66 -12.63 11.88
C VAL A 219 2.64 -11.90 12.76
N LEU A 220 1.60 -11.32 12.18
CA LEU A 220 0.54 -10.63 12.93
C LEU A 220 -0.19 -11.59 13.87
N THR A 221 -0.42 -12.83 13.44
CA THR A 221 -1.01 -13.89 14.28
C THR A 221 -0.07 -14.29 15.41
N ALA A 222 1.24 -14.43 15.15
CA ALA A 222 2.21 -14.70 16.20
C ALA A 222 2.24 -13.59 17.25
N THR A 223 2.21 -12.33 16.81
CA THR A 223 2.09 -11.16 17.70
C THR A 223 0.79 -11.17 18.50
N LEU A 224 -0.35 -11.51 17.88
CA LEU A 224 -1.65 -11.64 18.56
C LEU A 224 -1.60 -12.72 19.65
N LEU A 225 -1.05 -13.90 19.32
CA LEU A 225 -0.93 -15.03 20.26
C LEU A 225 0.02 -14.72 21.42
N TYR A 226 1.12 -14.00 21.15
CA TYR A 226 2.01 -13.50 22.19
C TYR A 226 1.28 -12.56 23.16
N ASN A 227 0.53 -11.59 22.62
CA ASN A 227 -0.23 -10.64 23.43
C ASN A 227 -1.35 -11.31 24.24
N ALA A 228 -1.89 -12.42 23.76
CA ALA A 228 -2.85 -13.25 24.49
C ALA A 228 -2.20 -14.19 25.53
N GLY A 229 -0.87 -14.14 25.69
CA GLY A 229 -0.11 -15.00 26.62
C GLY A 229 0.03 -16.45 26.15
N LEU A 230 -0.19 -16.74 24.86
CA LEU A 230 -0.20 -18.09 24.29
C LEU A 230 1.06 -18.46 23.53
N LEU A 231 1.96 -17.49 23.29
CA LEU A 231 3.17 -17.67 22.49
C LEU A 231 4.34 -16.93 23.16
N ALA A 232 5.54 -17.54 23.14
CA ALA A 232 6.76 -16.86 23.57
C ALA A 232 7.29 -15.90 22.48
N GLY A 233 7.97 -14.82 22.89
CA GLY A 233 8.47 -13.78 21.99
C GLY A 233 9.46 -14.28 20.92
N GLU A 234 10.22 -15.34 21.20
CA GLU A 234 11.16 -15.96 20.25
C GLU A 234 10.48 -16.39 18.94
N TRP A 235 9.22 -16.85 19.01
CA TRP A 235 8.46 -17.27 17.84
C TRP A 235 8.14 -16.12 16.89
N ILE A 236 8.06 -14.89 17.42
CA ILE A 236 7.90 -13.68 16.60
C ILE A 236 9.17 -13.45 15.79
N SER A 237 10.35 -13.55 16.42
CA SER A 237 11.64 -13.46 15.73
C SER A 237 11.77 -14.53 14.64
N TYR A 238 11.41 -15.79 14.92
CA TYR A 238 11.43 -16.86 13.91
C TYR A 238 10.47 -16.57 12.75
N SER A 239 9.27 -16.06 13.04
CA SER A 239 8.31 -15.69 12.00
C SER A 239 8.82 -14.53 11.12
N ALA A 240 9.53 -13.55 11.69
CA ALA A 240 10.16 -12.46 10.94
C ALA A 240 11.27 -12.97 10.01
N TRP A 241 12.14 -13.87 10.49
CA TRP A 241 13.15 -14.52 9.65
C TRP A 241 12.54 -15.33 8.51
N LEU A 242 11.44 -16.04 8.78
CA LEU A 242 10.69 -16.76 7.75
C LEU A 242 10.16 -15.81 6.67
N ILE A 243 9.58 -14.64 7.06
CA ILE A 243 9.16 -13.62 6.09
C ILE A 243 10.33 -13.22 5.20
N LEU A 244 11.47 -12.85 5.79
CA LEU A 244 12.63 -12.37 5.04
C LEU A 244 13.14 -13.43 4.05
N ALA A 245 13.30 -14.67 4.51
CA ALA A 245 13.77 -15.77 3.69
C ALA A 245 12.83 -16.07 2.52
N VAL A 246 11.52 -16.22 2.78
CA VAL A 246 10.54 -16.53 1.74
C VAL A 246 10.36 -15.34 0.79
N THR A 247 10.38 -14.11 1.29
CA THR A 247 10.33 -12.90 0.46
C THR A 247 11.53 -12.86 -0.49
N GLY A 248 12.74 -13.17 -0.02
CA GLY A 248 13.94 -13.27 -0.87
C GLY A 248 13.79 -14.31 -1.99
N ILE A 249 13.29 -15.50 -1.66
CA ILE A 249 13.02 -16.55 -2.65
C ILE A 249 11.98 -16.10 -3.67
N MET A 250 10.91 -15.45 -3.23
CA MET A 250 9.84 -14.99 -4.12
C MET A 250 10.30 -13.83 -5.01
N ILE A 251 11.12 -12.91 -4.50
CA ILE A 251 11.77 -11.87 -5.31
C ILE A 251 12.64 -12.54 -6.39
N TYR A 252 13.45 -13.52 -6.02
CA TYR A 252 14.28 -14.25 -6.99
C TYR A 252 13.45 -14.96 -8.07
N ARG A 253 12.38 -15.67 -7.68
CA ARG A 253 11.44 -16.32 -8.61
C ARG A 253 10.79 -15.30 -9.55
N PHE A 254 10.33 -14.17 -9.00
CA PHE A 254 9.73 -13.09 -9.76
C PHE A 254 10.71 -12.50 -10.78
N LEU A 255 11.94 -12.19 -10.36
CA LEU A 255 12.99 -11.67 -11.24
C LEU A 255 13.35 -12.65 -12.36
N ARG A 256 13.39 -13.97 -12.09
CA ARG A 256 13.62 -14.99 -13.12
C ARG A 256 12.44 -15.19 -14.06
N ALA A 257 11.21 -14.89 -13.63
CA ALA A 257 10.02 -14.98 -14.47
C ALA A 257 9.88 -13.81 -15.45
N ARG A 258 10.65 -12.72 -15.27
CA ARG A 258 10.70 -11.54 -16.17
C ARG A 258 11.43 -11.79 -17.49
N GLY A 259 11.38 -13.02 -18.04
CA GLY A 259 11.90 -13.27 -19.38
C GLY A 259 11.37 -12.19 -20.34
N TYR A 260 12.29 -11.35 -20.85
CA TYR A 260 11.95 -10.28 -21.76
C TYR A 260 11.31 -10.91 -22.99
N VAL A 261 10.08 -10.50 -23.30
CA VAL A 261 9.56 -10.69 -24.65
C VAL A 261 10.44 -9.79 -25.53
N GLY A 262 11.29 -10.42 -26.34
CA GLY A 262 12.17 -9.75 -27.29
C GLY A 262 11.39 -8.95 -28.32
#